data_AF-A0A1T3W9U3-F1
#
_entry.id   AF-A0A1T3W9U3-F1
#
_cell.length_a   1.000
_cell.length_b   1.000
_cell.length_c   1.000
_cell.angle_alpha   90.00
_cell.angle_beta   90.00
_cell.angle_gamma   90.00
#
_symmetry.space_group_name_H-M   'P 1'
#
loop_
_entity.id
_entity.type
_entity.pdbx_description
1 polymer ?
#
loop_
_entity_poly.entity_id
_entity_poly.type
_entity_poly.pdbx_seq_one_letter_code
_entity_poly.pdbx_strand_id
1 'polypeptide(L)'
;MFELQGPLKIAEHRVACTPFESGQVRISGTFDLVRPGARTERGRMQAVLNAAATTLPALADLDIDDLEVWSGARPCTPDSVPVIGPIGRHPGLFVATGHGTLGMTLAVPTGRTITEMVNATLGHTI
;
A
#
# COMPACT_ATOMS: atom_id res chain seq x y z
N MET A 1 -2.62 -8.62 -27.99
CA MET A 1 -3.01 -8.00 -26.72
C MET A 1 -2.21 -8.69 -25.64
N PHE A 2 -1.39 -7.96 -24.88
CA PHE A 2 -0.57 -8.54 -23.81
C PHE A 2 -1.49 -8.80 -22.61
N GLU A 3 -1.44 -10.02 -22.05
CA GLU A 3 -2.26 -10.42 -20.91
C GLU A 3 -1.38 -11.05 -19.84
N LEU A 4 -1.37 -10.46 -18.65
CA LEU A 4 -0.59 -10.94 -17.52
C LEU A 4 -1.45 -11.89 -16.68
N GLN A 5 -1.14 -13.19 -16.71
CA GLN A 5 -1.94 -14.26 -16.08
C GLN A 5 -1.79 -14.34 -14.54
N GLY A 6 -0.92 -13.54 -13.94
CA GLY A 6 -0.70 -13.56 -12.49
C GLY A 6 0.22 -12.43 -12.02
N PRO A 7 0.34 -12.21 -10.70
CA PRO A 7 1.21 -11.18 -10.16
C PRO A 7 2.67 -11.46 -10.51
N LEU A 8 3.37 -10.45 -11.00
CA LEU A 8 4.78 -10.48 -11.35
C LEU A 8 5.54 -9.47 -10.48
N LYS A 9 6.66 -9.89 -9.89
CA LYS A 9 7.60 -8.99 -9.23
C LYS A 9 8.92 -9.00 -9.97
N ILE A 10 9.30 -7.85 -10.51
CA ILE A 10 10.60 -7.61 -11.14
C ILE A 10 11.54 -7.17 -10.02
N ALA A 11 12.35 -8.10 -9.52
CA ALA A 11 13.08 -7.95 -8.27
C ALA A 11 14.16 -6.86 -8.36
N GLU A 12 14.88 -6.83 -9.48
CA GLU A 12 16.00 -5.95 -9.79
C GLU A 12 15.56 -4.48 -9.75
N HIS A 13 14.38 -4.21 -10.32
CA HIS A 13 13.79 -2.88 -10.40
C HIS A 13 12.86 -2.56 -9.21
N ARG A 14 12.58 -3.55 -8.35
CA ARG A 14 11.62 -3.44 -7.23
C ARG A 14 10.24 -2.97 -7.70
N VAL A 15 9.81 -3.48 -8.86
CA VAL A 15 8.51 -3.19 -9.46
C VAL A 15 7.61 -4.40 -9.29
N ALA A 16 6.36 -4.17 -8.91
CA ALA A 16 5.33 -5.20 -8.86
C ALA A 16 4.21 -4.86 -9.85
N CYS A 17 3.88 -5.83 -10.70
CA CYS A 17 2.78 -5.79 -11.65
C CYS A 17 1.70 -6.75 -11.15
N THR A 18 0.50 -6.24 -10.88
CA THR A 18 -0.63 -7.03 -10.38
C THR A 18 -1.80 -6.89 -11.35
N PRO A 19 -2.24 -7.98 -12.01
CA PRO A 19 -3.43 -7.94 -12.84
C PRO A 19 -4.69 -7.93 -11.98
N PHE A 20 -5.76 -7.34 -12.49
CA PHE A 20 -7.12 -7.41 -11.97
C PHE A 20 -8.02 -8.20 -12.91
N GLU A 21 -9.13 -8.73 -12.39
CA GLU A 21 -10.15 -9.43 -13.19
C GLU A 21 -10.77 -8.55 -14.30
N SER A 22 -10.73 -7.22 -14.15
CA SER A 22 -11.17 -6.27 -15.18
C SER A 22 -10.26 -6.22 -16.42
N GLY A 23 -9.13 -6.92 -16.41
CA GLY A 23 -8.10 -6.86 -17.44
C GLY A 23 -7.11 -5.71 -17.27
N GLN A 24 -7.29 -4.84 -16.27
CA GLN A 24 -6.32 -3.80 -15.92
C GLN A 24 -5.11 -4.38 -15.19
N VAL A 25 -3.94 -3.76 -15.37
CA VAL A 25 -2.72 -4.11 -14.63
C VAL A 25 -2.29 -2.90 -13.80
N ARG A 26 -2.14 -3.10 -12.49
CA ARG A 26 -1.49 -2.12 -11.62
C ARG A 26 0.00 -2.35 -11.61
N ILE A 27 0.75 -1.33 -12.00
CA ILE A 27 2.20 -1.29 -11.88
C ILE A 27 2.53 -0.40 -10.70
N SER A 28 3.32 -0.92 -9.76
CA SER A 28 3.70 -0.21 -8.55
C SER A 28 5.20 -0.33 -8.32
N GLY A 29 5.78 0.77 -7.84
CA GLY A 29 7.20 0.87 -7.54
C GLY A 29 7.46 2.16 -6.77
N THR A 30 8.68 2.27 -6.24
CA THR A 30 9.19 3.44 -5.50
C THR A 30 8.53 3.73 -4.14
N PHE A 31 9.26 4.47 -3.32
CA PHE A 31 8.76 5.09 -2.10
C PHE A 31 9.48 6.43 -1.91
N ASP A 32 8.79 7.37 -1.28
CA ASP A 32 9.22 8.75 -1.15
C ASP A 32 9.16 9.17 0.31
N LEU A 33 10.22 9.84 0.77
CA LEU A 33 10.25 10.52 2.07
C LEU A 33 9.95 12.00 1.83
N VAL A 34 8.67 12.31 1.74
CA VAL A 34 8.14 13.64 1.42
C VAL A 34 7.17 14.10 2.49
N ARG A 35 6.86 15.39 2.48
CA ARG A 35 5.84 15.95 3.37
C ARG A 35 4.47 15.33 3.06
N PRO A 36 3.60 15.15 4.07
CA PRO A 36 2.21 14.76 3.84
C PRO A 36 1.53 15.69 2.83
N GLY A 37 0.81 15.12 1.86
CA GLY A 37 0.13 15.88 0.81
C GLY A 37 1.04 16.36 -0.34
N ALA A 38 2.31 15.97 -0.38
CA ALA A 38 3.16 16.22 -1.54
C ALA A 38 2.53 15.61 -2.81
N ARG A 39 2.71 16.31 -3.95
CA ARG A 39 2.21 15.83 -5.24
C ARG A 39 2.97 14.58 -5.68
N THR A 40 2.28 13.70 -6.40
CA THR A 40 2.93 12.57 -7.07
C THR A 40 3.84 13.08 -8.19
N GLU A 41 5.12 12.75 -8.12
CA GLU A 41 6.11 13.08 -9.15
C GLU A 41 5.95 12.16 -10.37
N ARG A 42 5.28 12.65 -11.42
CA ARG A 42 4.97 11.88 -12.64
C ARG A 42 6.21 11.33 -13.34
N GLY A 43 7.29 12.10 -13.41
CA GLY A 43 8.55 11.63 -14.01
C GLY A 43 9.12 10.38 -13.31
N ARG A 44 8.89 10.22 -12.01
CA ARG A 44 9.28 9.01 -11.28
C ARG A 44 8.38 7.82 -11.60
N MET A 45 7.11 8.08 -11.88
CA MET A 45 6.17 7.03 -12.30
C MET A 45 6.48 6.58 -13.73
N GLN A 46 6.91 7.48 -14.63
CA GLN A 46 7.47 7.10 -15.94
C GLN A 46 8.70 6.20 -15.78
N ALA A 47 9.60 6.49 -14.83
CA ALA A 47 10.75 5.62 -14.57
C ALA A 47 10.34 4.22 -14.09
N VAL A 48 9.27 4.10 -13.30
CA VAL A 48 8.68 2.80 -12.91
C VAL A 48 8.12 2.05 -14.11
N LEU A 49 7.40 2.76 -14.99
CA LEU A 49 6.85 2.20 -16.23
C LEU A 49 7.97 1.69 -17.15
N ASN A 50 9.00 2.51 -17.39
CA ASN A 50 10.17 2.14 -18.19
C ASN A 50 10.90 0.92 -17.59
N ALA A 51 11.02 0.86 -16.27
CA ALA A 51 11.63 -0.28 -15.58
C ALA A 51 10.77 -1.55 -15.68
N ALA A 52 9.44 -1.44 -15.74
CA ALA A 52 8.56 -2.58 -16.03
C ALA A 52 8.72 -3.05 -17.49
N ALA A 53 8.88 -2.11 -18.42
CA ALA A 53 9.01 -2.38 -19.85
C ALA A 53 10.25 -3.21 -20.21
N THR A 54 11.29 -3.23 -19.36
CA THR A 54 12.47 -4.09 -19.55
C THR A 54 12.13 -5.58 -19.51
N THR A 55 11.11 -5.96 -18.74
CA THR A 55 10.62 -7.34 -18.60
C THR A 55 9.33 -7.57 -19.38
N LEU A 56 8.53 -6.52 -19.56
CA LEU A 56 7.24 -6.54 -20.26
C LEU A 56 7.29 -5.59 -21.47
N PRO A 57 7.86 -6.00 -22.62
CA PRO A 57 8.08 -5.12 -23.77
C PRO A 57 6.80 -4.47 -24.33
N ALA A 58 5.64 -5.08 -24.09
CA ALA A 58 4.34 -4.52 -24.45
C ALA A 58 4.01 -3.17 -23.77
N LEU A 59 4.78 -2.78 -22.75
CA LEU A 59 4.64 -1.50 -22.05
C LEU A 59 5.55 -0.40 -22.62
N ALA A 60 6.45 -0.73 -23.57
CA ALA A 60 7.52 0.17 -24.00
C ALA A 60 7.04 1.46 -24.68
N ASP A 61 5.88 1.40 -25.35
CA ASP A 61 5.30 2.53 -26.09
C ASP A 61 4.26 3.32 -25.27
N LEU A 62 4.09 2.99 -23.98
CA LEU A 62 3.15 3.68 -23.11
C LEU A 62 3.78 4.92 -22.46
N ASP A 63 3.00 6.00 -22.40
CA ASP A 63 3.36 7.21 -21.66
C ASP A 63 2.55 7.30 -20.36
N ILE A 64 3.18 7.77 -19.29
CA ILE A 64 2.55 7.95 -17.98
C ILE A 64 1.39 8.96 -18.00
N ASP A 65 1.38 9.88 -18.95
CA ASP A 65 0.32 10.87 -19.10
C ASP A 65 -0.98 10.28 -19.67
N ASP A 66 -0.90 9.12 -20.32
CA ASP A 66 -2.06 8.35 -20.77
C ASP A 66 -2.59 7.37 -19.71
N LEU A 67 -1.96 7.35 -18.52
CA LEU A 67 -2.25 6.39 -17.45
C LEU A 67 -2.80 7.06 -16.19
N GLU A 68 -3.61 6.30 -15.46
CA GLU A 68 -4.03 6.68 -14.12
C GLU A 68 -2.83 6.60 -13.16
N VAL A 69 -2.54 7.72 -12.50
CA VAL A 69 -1.42 7.85 -11.56
C VAL A 69 -1.95 8.29 -10.20
N TRP A 70 -1.65 7.49 -9.18
CA TRP A 70 -1.90 7.86 -7.80
C TRP A 70 -0.72 7.49 -6.89
N SER A 71 -0.63 8.17 -5.75
CA SER A 71 0.23 7.78 -4.64
C SER A 71 -0.53 7.95 -3.33
N GLY A 72 -0.11 7.23 -2.30
CA GLY A 72 -0.73 7.28 -0.98
C GLY A 72 0.34 7.31 0.11
N ALA A 73 0.07 8.06 1.18
CA ALA A 73 0.92 8.07 2.36
C ALA A 73 0.80 6.74 3.11
N ARG A 74 1.95 6.21 3.57
CA ARG A 74 1.98 5.02 4.42
C ARG A 74 2.08 5.48 5.88
N PRO A 75 1.13 5.11 6.76
CA PRO A 75 1.26 5.37 8.18
C PRO A 75 2.38 4.47 8.73
N CYS A 76 3.54 5.05 9.01
CA CYS A 76 4.72 4.36 9.49
C CYS A 76 5.12 4.88 10.87
N THR A 77 5.65 4.00 11.70
CA THR A 77 6.34 4.34 12.95
C THR A 77 7.85 4.37 12.73
N PRO A 78 8.63 5.10 13.55
CA PRO A 78 10.08 5.19 13.42
C PRO A 78 10.80 3.83 13.48
N ASP A 79 10.25 2.87 14.22
CA ASP A 79 10.79 1.52 14.43
C ASP A 79 10.08 0.45 13.58
N SER A 80 9.12 0.85 12.72
CA SER A 80 8.29 -0.05 11.91
C SER A 80 7.39 -1.01 12.70
N VAL A 81 7.18 -0.77 14.00
CA VAL A 81 6.23 -1.53 14.83
C VAL A 81 4.87 -0.82 14.86
N PRO A 82 3.74 -1.49 14.53
CA PRO A 82 2.42 -0.87 14.61
C PRO A 82 2.06 -0.42 16.03
N VAL A 83 1.33 0.70 16.15
CA VAL A 83 0.77 1.17 17.43
C VAL A 83 -0.70 0.72 17.51
N ILE A 84 -0.96 -0.22 18.40
CA ILE A 84 -2.29 -0.83 18.58
C ILE A 84 -2.61 -0.86 20.08
N GLY A 85 -3.75 -0.30 20.48
CA GLY A 85 -4.24 -0.40 21.87
C GLY A 85 -4.94 0.85 22.40
N PRO A 86 -5.24 0.88 23.72
CA PRO A 86 -5.92 2.00 24.37
C PRO A 86 -5.01 3.22 24.52
N ILE A 87 -5.58 4.41 24.39
CA ILE A 87 -4.89 5.67 24.71
C ILE A 87 -5.09 5.97 26.19
N GLY A 88 -4.06 5.74 27.02
CA GLY A 88 -4.19 5.77 28.49
C GLY A 88 -4.73 7.08 29.10
N ARG A 89 -4.66 8.22 28.41
CA ARG A 89 -5.21 9.51 28.87
C ARG A 89 -6.70 9.70 28.55
N HIS A 90 -7.28 8.81 27.74
CA HIS A 90 -8.65 8.94 27.21
C HIS A 90 -9.37 7.58 27.29
N PRO A 91 -10.13 7.31 28.37
CA PRO A 91 -10.92 6.09 28.50
C PRO A 91 -11.86 5.88 27.31
N GLY A 92 -11.89 4.66 26.76
CA GLY A 92 -12.71 4.32 25.59
C GLY A 92 -12.12 4.72 24.23
N LEU A 93 -10.96 5.39 24.19
CA LEU A 93 -10.26 5.70 22.95
C LEU A 93 -9.17 4.66 22.65
N PHE A 94 -9.19 4.11 21.44
CA PHE A 94 -8.22 3.13 20.94
C PHE A 94 -7.55 3.62 19.66
N VAL A 95 -6.34 3.15 19.41
CA VAL A 95 -5.59 3.42 18.17
C VAL A 95 -5.19 2.10 17.52
N ALA A 96 -5.18 2.08 16.19
CA ALA A 96 -4.61 1.02 15.37
C ALA A 96 -4.00 1.64 14.11
N THR A 97 -2.71 1.94 14.15
CA THR A 97 -1.99 2.60 13.05
C THR A 97 -0.55 2.13 12.96
N GLY A 98 0.21 2.68 12.01
CA GLY A 98 1.66 2.43 11.91
C GLY A 98 2.04 1.17 11.14
N HIS A 99 1.09 0.51 10.46
CA HIS A 99 1.34 -0.76 9.75
C HIS A 99 2.21 -0.65 8.49
N GLY A 100 2.59 0.57 8.08
CA GLY A 100 3.49 0.81 6.95
C GLY A 100 3.01 0.14 5.66
N THR A 101 3.90 -0.66 5.05
CA THR A 101 3.61 -1.42 3.82
C THR A 101 2.77 -2.67 4.06
N LEU A 102 2.58 -3.07 5.33
CA LEU A 102 1.93 -4.32 5.71
C LEU A 102 0.48 -4.12 6.19
N GLY A 103 -0.10 -2.93 5.98
CA GLY A 103 -1.47 -2.61 6.41
C GLY A 103 -2.50 -3.65 5.98
N MET A 104 -2.54 -4.00 4.70
CA MET A 104 -3.46 -5.03 4.19
C MET A 104 -3.17 -6.42 4.78
N THR A 105 -1.90 -6.79 4.90
CA THR A 105 -1.48 -8.07 5.48
C THR A 105 -1.91 -8.21 6.94
N LEU A 106 -1.83 -7.12 7.70
CA LEU A 106 -2.09 -7.09 9.13
C LEU A 106 -3.50 -6.62 9.49
N ALA A 107 -4.35 -6.31 8.50
CA ALA A 107 -5.68 -5.74 8.72
C ALA A 107 -6.56 -6.66 9.58
N VAL A 108 -6.67 -7.94 9.20
CA VAL A 108 -7.51 -8.93 9.90
C VAL A 108 -7.07 -9.17 11.34
N PRO A 109 -5.80 -9.51 11.64
CA PRO A 109 -5.39 -9.71 13.03
C PRO A 109 -5.52 -8.43 13.86
N THR A 110 -5.16 -7.26 13.30
CA THR A 110 -5.32 -5.98 14.00
C THR A 110 -6.78 -5.71 14.37
N GLY A 111 -7.71 -5.92 13.42
CA GLY A 111 -9.13 -5.71 13.66
C GLY A 111 -9.66 -6.61 14.77
N ARG A 112 -9.29 -7.90 14.77
CA ARG A 112 -9.66 -8.84 15.84
C ARG A 112 -9.16 -8.37 17.21
N THR A 113 -7.88 -8.01 17.30
CA THR A 113 -7.26 -7.54 18.55
C THR A 113 -7.94 -6.28 19.09
N ILE A 114 -8.27 -5.31 18.23
CA ILE A 114 -8.99 -4.11 18.66
C ILE A 114 -10.39 -4.43 19.16
N THR A 115 -11.15 -5.29 18.46
CA THR A 115 -12.48 -5.70 18.89
C THR A 115 -12.44 -6.36 20.28
N GLU A 116 -11.48 -7.24 20.53
CA GLU A 116 -11.29 -7.89 21.84
C GLU A 116 -11.02 -6.87 22.94
N MET A 117 -10.15 -5.89 22.70
CA MET A 117 -9.84 -4.82 23.67
C MET A 117 -11.04 -3.91 23.96
N VAL A 118 -11.81 -3.56 22.92
CA VAL A 118 -13.01 -2.72 23.05
C VAL A 118 -14.07 -3.45 23.87
N ASN A 119 -14.34 -4.71 23.56
CA ASN A 119 -15.32 -5.53 24.27
C ASN A 119 -14.95 -5.72 25.75
N ALA A 120 -13.67 -5.99 26.03
CA ALA A 120 -13.18 -6.09 27.40
C ALA A 120 -13.36 -4.79 28.21
N THR A 121 -13.33 -3.63 27.55
CA THR A 121 -13.51 -2.32 28.20
C THR A 121 -14.99 -1.97 28.40
N LEU A 122 -15.87 -2.38 27.49
CA LEU A 122 -17.31 -2.06 27.52
C LEU A 122 -18.16 -3.10 28.27
N GLY A 123 -17.60 -4.25 28.65
CA GLY A 123 -18.34 -5.30 29.36
C GLY A 123 -19.38 -6.03 28.49
N HIS A 124 -19.29 -5.90 27.16
CA HIS A 124 -20.19 -6.56 26.22
C HIS A 124 -19.41 -7.52 25.32
N THR A 125 -19.79 -8.79 25.34
CA THR A 125 -19.36 -9.80 24.36
C THR A 125 -20.39 -9.80 23.22
N ILE A 126 -19.98 -9.36 22.04
CA ILE A 126 -20.74 -9.52 20.79
C ILE A 126 -20.36 -10.83 20.11
#